data_AF-A0A815CQD7-F1
#
_entry.id   AF-A0A815CQD7-F1
#
_cell.length_a   1.000
_cell.length_b   1.000
_cell.length_c   1.000
_cell.angle_alpha   90.00
_cell.angle_beta   90.00
_cell.angle_gamma   90.00
#
_symmetry.space_group_name_H-M   'P 1'
#
loop_
_entity.id
_entity.type
_entity.pdbx_description
1 polymer ?
#
loop_
_entity_poly.entity_id
_entity_poly.type
_entity_poly.pdbx_seq_one_letter_code
_entity_poly.pdbx_strand_id
1 'polypeptide(L)'
;MTGQMYVEHLTSPYGIQQLYPLILIHGNSMTGTNWLNTPDGRLGWASYFLKQGYEIYIIDQPARGRSIWLPNSGIDVKTFSAEMIEERFTATNFYQLWPQAVLHTQWPGTNNTTKGRKGDPIFDAFYASLVQFVANETSVQIMMQKAGTALLDKIGAAILLTHSQSGSFGWLIADARPNLVKAIVAIEPKGPPFREAVFTNISSRAWGLTDIPLTYDPAINSSSDLLTIEILSTHENRTSCILQQEPSRNLIQLVNIPVLIETSQASYHAIYDHCTVDFLRQAGVKVDFIRLEDFGIYGNGHMQMIEMNNLRIAEVLHQWIIKNVH
;
A
#
# COMPACT_ATOMS: atom_id res chain seq x y z
N MET A 1 13.65 -22.53 -8.69
CA MET A 1 12.96 -22.17 -7.43
C MET A 1 12.11 -20.95 -7.72
N THR A 2 10.81 -20.98 -7.40
CA THR A 2 9.87 -19.88 -7.57
C THR A 2 9.29 -19.46 -6.22
N GLY A 3 8.81 -18.22 -6.09
CA GLY A 3 8.15 -17.73 -4.88
C GLY A 3 9.09 -17.22 -3.77
N GLN A 4 10.39 -17.15 -4.02
CA GLN A 4 11.35 -16.54 -3.10
C GLN A 4 11.23 -15.02 -3.06
N MET A 5 11.59 -14.43 -1.94
CA MET A 5 11.56 -12.99 -1.68
C MET A 5 12.94 -12.53 -1.25
N TYR A 6 13.49 -11.56 -1.98
CA TYR A 6 14.66 -10.79 -1.59
C TYR A 6 14.28 -9.88 -0.44
N VAL A 7 15.19 -9.78 0.53
CA VAL A 7 15.04 -8.92 1.70
C VAL A 7 16.38 -8.24 1.98
N GLU A 8 16.42 -6.93 1.83
CA GLU A 8 17.52 -6.08 2.31
C GLU A 8 17.29 -5.79 3.78
N HIS A 9 18.31 -6.00 4.62
CA HIS A 9 18.23 -5.71 6.04
C HIS A 9 19.20 -4.56 6.37
N LEU A 10 18.65 -3.44 6.86
CA LEU A 10 19.39 -2.24 7.19
C LEU A 10 19.25 -1.92 8.68
N THR A 11 20.37 -1.61 9.31
CA THR A 11 20.44 -1.13 10.70
C THR A 11 21.20 0.18 10.78
N SER A 12 20.85 1.00 11.77
CA SER A 12 21.57 2.24 12.05
C SER A 12 22.91 1.93 12.72
N PRO A 13 24.02 2.59 12.33
CA PRO A 13 25.30 2.46 13.05
C PRO A 13 25.22 2.99 14.49
N TYR A 14 24.17 3.75 14.82
CA TYR A 14 23.91 4.28 16.16
C TYR A 14 23.04 3.35 17.03
N GLY A 15 22.79 2.12 16.57
CA GLY A 15 21.99 1.12 17.27
C GLY A 15 20.49 1.18 16.96
N ILE A 16 19.78 0.17 17.45
CA ILE A 16 18.32 0.01 17.32
C ILE A 16 17.68 0.54 18.60
N GLN A 17 16.71 1.45 18.45
CA GLN A 17 16.00 2.09 19.57
C GLN A 17 14.52 1.70 19.61
N GLN A 18 13.95 1.31 18.48
CA GLN A 18 12.56 0.91 18.38
C GLN A 18 12.40 -0.58 18.68
N LEU A 19 11.32 -0.93 19.40
CA LEU A 19 11.09 -2.30 19.87
C LEU A 19 10.89 -3.30 18.72
N TYR A 20 10.23 -2.86 17.65
CA TYR A 20 9.89 -3.71 16.51
C TYR A 20 10.50 -3.14 15.22
N PRO A 21 11.04 -4.00 14.34
CA PRO A 21 11.50 -3.60 13.03
C PRO A 21 10.33 -3.19 12.13
N LEU A 22 10.63 -2.42 11.09
CA LEU A 22 9.72 -2.11 9.99
C LEU A 22 10.00 -3.01 8.79
N ILE A 23 8.97 -3.66 8.26
CA ILE A 23 9.02 -4.32 6.96
C ILE A 23 8.36 -3.39 5.93
N LEU A 24 9.14 -2.90 4.98
CA LEU A 24 8.68 -1.99 3.93
C LEU A 24 8.32 -2.79 2.66
N ILE A 25 7.04 -2.74 2.29
CA ILE A 25 6.46 -3.55 1.22
C ILE A 25 5.95 -2.63 0.11
N HIS A 26 6.65 -2.61 -1.03
CA HIS A 26 6.34 -1.70 -2.15
C HIS A 26 5.06 -2.09 -2.91
N GLY A 27 4.52 -1.17 -3.71
CA GLY A 27 3.33 -1.37 -4.55
C GLY A 27 3.57 -2.07 -5.90
N ASN A 28 2.58 -1.96 -6.79
CA ASN A 28 2.63 -2.59 -8.11
C ASN A 28 3.65 -1.90 -9.03
N SER A 29 4.25 -2.63 -9.96
CA SER A 29 5.30 -2.17 -10.88
C SER A 29 6.56 -1.57 -10.23
N MET A 30 6.68 -1.59 -8.91
CA MET A 30 7.77 -1.01 -8.13
C MET A 30 8.70 -2.10 -7.55
N THR A 31 9.76 -1.67 -6.87
CA THR A 31 10.69 -2.50 -6.07
C THR A 31 10.95 -1.82 -4.72
N GLY A 32 11.81 -2.41 -3.88
CA GLY A 32 12.30 -1.80 -2.65
C GLY A 32 12.98 -0.44 -2.84
N THR A 33 13.40 -0.12 -4.07
CA THR A 33 13.99 1.18 -4.45
C THR A 33 13.11 2.37 -4.05
N ASN A 34 11.79 2.22 -4.06
CA ASN A 34 10.83 3.29 -3.73
C ASN A 34 10.95 3.81 -2.28
N TRP A 35 11.60 3.04 -1.40
CA TRP A 35 11.84 3.43 -0.01
C TRP A 35 13.21 4.08 0.21
N LEU A 36 14.12 3.92 -0.76
CA LEU A 36 15.45 4.53 -0.75
C LEU A 36 15.37 5.98 -1.24
N ASN A 37 16.48 6.56 -1.69
CA ASN A 37 16.50 7.94 -2.21
C ASN A 37 15.40 8.18 -3.26
N THR A 38 14.83 9.39 -3.22
CA THR A 38 13.81 9.80 -4.19
C THR A 38 14.43 9.93 -5.59
N PRO A 39 13.63 9.92 -6.67
CA PRO A 39 14.15 10.04 -8.04
C PRO A 39 14.94 11.34 -8.30
N ASP A 40 14.69 12.40 -7.52
CA ASP A 40 15.46 13.65 -7.53
C ASP A 40 16.62 13.69 -6.51
N GLY A 41 16.97 12.56 -5.90
CA GLY A 41 18.14 12.38 -5.04
C GLY A 41 17.97 12.77 -3.57
N ARG A 42 16.78 13.19 -3.13
CA ARG A 42 16.51 13.52 -1.71
C ARG A 42 16.49 12.25 -0.85
N LEU A 43 16.45 12.45 0.46
CA LEU A 43 16.32 11.38 1.43
C LEU A 43 14.98 10.66 1.29
N GLY A 44 15.06 9.33 1.26
CA GLY A 44 13.91 8.44 1.31
C GLY A 44 13.48 8.07 2.72
N TRP A 45 12.38 7.32 2.79
CA TRP A 45 11.81 6.86 4.04
C TRP A 45 12.68 5.83 4.78
N ALA A 46 13.42 4.97 4.08
CA ALA A 46 14.36 4.06 4.72
C ALA A 46 15.41 4.84 5.53
N SER A 47 15.98 5.90 4.95
CA SER A 47 16.92 6.76 5.66
C SER A 47 16.26 7.52 6.82
N TYR A 48 15.00 7.95 6.64
CA TYR A 48 14.24 8.60 7.71
C TYR A 48 14.00 7.67 8.89
N PHE A 49 13.46 6.47 8.67
CA PHE A 49 13.14 5.52 9.75
C PHE A 49 14.40 4.93 10.40
N LEU A 50 15.50 4.76 9.68
CA LEU A 50 16.80 4.41 10.29
C LEU A 50 17.25 5.48 11.29
N LYS A 51 17.03 6.76 10.98
CA LYS A 51 17.31 7.88 11.91
C LYS A 51 16.37 7.89 13.12
N GLN A 52 15.14 7.39 12.98
CA GLN A 52 14.21 7.20 14.10
C GLN A 52 14.51 5.94 14.94
N GLY A 53 15.58 5.21 14.62
CA GLY A 53 16.06 4.06 15.39
C GLY A 53 15.36 2.74 15.08
N TYR A 54 14.64 2.64 13.95
CA TYR A 54 14.11 1.36 13.48
C TYR A 54 15.20 0.49 12.84
N GLU A 55 15.12 -0.80 13.08
CA GLU A 55 15.65 -1.83 12.17
C GLU A 55 14.70 -1.95 10.96
N ILE A 56 15.24 -2.03 9.75
CA ILE A 56 14.42 -1.99 8.52
C ILE A 56 14.70 -3.20 7.64
N TYR A 57 13.62 -3.85 7.20
CA TYR A 57 13.62 -4.88 6.18
C TYR A 57 12.91 -4.35 4.92
N ILE A 58 13.65 -4.17 3.83
CA ILE A 58 13.10 -3.75 2.54
C ILE A 58 12.99 -4.97 1.64
N ILE A 59 11.79 -5.27 1.17
CA ILE A 59 11.58 -6.44 0.33
C ILE A 59 11.51 -6.07 -1.16
N ASP A 60 11.85 -7.03 -2.02
CA ASP A 60 11.28 -7.09 -3.37
C ASP A 60 10.27 -8.24 -3.40
N GLN A 61 9.02 -7.98 -3.78
CA GLN A 61 7.98 -9.02 -3.84
C GLN A 61 8.43 -10.24 -4.68
N PRO A 62 7.94 -11.47 -4.43
CA PRO A 62 8.21 -12.60 -5.31
C PRO A 62 7.91 -12.29 -6.78
N ALA A 63 8.81 -12.71 -7.67
CA ALA A 63 8.78 -12.39 -9.10
C ALA A 63 8.82 -10.88 -9.42
N ARG A 64 9.59 -10.11 -8.63
CA ARG A 64 9.86 -8.67 -8.82
C ARG A 64 11.31 -8.34 -8.49
N GLY A 65 11.96 -7.49 -9.29
CA GLY A 65 13.29 -6.98 -8.96
C GLY A 65 14.32 -8.08 -8.71
N ARG A 66 14.96 -8.07 -7.53
CA ARG A 66 15.95 -9.07 -7.10
C ARG A 66 15.33 -10.42 -6.73
N SER A 67 14.02 -10.48 -6.52
CA SER A 67 13.24 -11.72 -6.42
C SER A 67 12.92 -12.24 -7.81
N ILE A 68 13.84 -13.02 -8.38
CA ILE A 68 13.81 -13.34 -9.81
C ILE A 68 12.46 -13.95 -10.26
N TRP A 69 11.90 -13.38 -11.32
CA TRP A 69 10.87 -14.03 -12.12
C TRP A 69 11.54 -15.03 -13.06
N LEU A 70 11.02 -16.26 -13.13
CA LEU A 70 11.53 -17.29 -14.02
C LEU A 70 10.67 -17.35 -15.29
N PRO A 71 11.25 -17.14 -16.49
CA PRO A 71 10.56 -17.40 -17.75
C PRO A 71 10.04 -18.84 -17.81
N ASN A 72 8.88 -19.05 -18.44
CA ASN A 72 8.21 -20.35 -18.56
C ASN A 72 7.77 -20.99 -17.22
N SER A 73 7.69 -20.21 -16.14
CA SER A 73 7.18 -20.69 -14.83
C SER A 73 5.65 -20.78 -14.75
N GLY A 74 4.93 -20.40 -15.81
CA GLY A 74 3.47 -20.25 -15.79
C GLY A 74 2.98 -18.98 -15.08
N ILE A 75 3.89 -18.07 -14.69
CA ILE A 75 3.57 -16.77 -14.11
C ILE A 75 3.69 -15.71 -15.20
N ASP A 76 2.55 -15.15 -15.62
CA ASP A 76 2.53 -14.04 -16.57
C ASP A 76 2.89 -12.72 -15.88
N VAL A 77 3.68 -11.91 -16.57
CA VAL A 77 4.09 -10.58 -16.13
C VAL A 77 3.64 -9.50 -17.10
N LYS A 78 3.41 -8.29 -16.60
CA LYS A 78 3.01 -7.09 -17.34
C LYS A 78 3.85 -5.90 -16.91
N THR A 79 3.84 -4.85 -17.71
CA THR A 79 4.41 -3.53 -17.37
C THR A 79 3.34 -2.47 -17.54
N PHE A 80 3.47 -1.36 -16.81
CA PHE A 80 2.72 -0.15 -17.12
C PHE A 80 3.45 0.66 -18.17
N SER A 81 2.71 1.35 -19.04
CA SER A 81 3.32 2.28 -20.00
C SER A 81 3.67 3.60 -19.30
N ALA A 82 4.60 4.35 -19.88
CA ALA A 82 4.98 5.65 -19.36
C ALA A 82 3.81 6.65 -19.38
N GLU A 83 2.91 6.56 -20.37
CA GLU A 83 1.67 7.33 -20.41
C GLU A 83 0.84 7.06 -19.17
N MET A 84 0.57 5.79 -18.86
CA MET A 84 -0.23 5.40 -17.69
C MET A 84 0.40 5.90 -16.38
N ILE A 85 1.72 5.84 -16.26
CA ILE A 85 2.43 6.34 -15.08
C ILE A 85 2.26 7.86 -14.95
N GLU A 86 2.40 8.57 -16.06
CA GLU A 86 2.20 10.02 -16.14
C GLU A 86 0.77 10.43 -15.74
N GLU A 87 -0.27 9.82 -16.33
CA GLU A 87 -1.67 10.22 -16.11
C GLU A 87 -2.20 9.90 -14.70
N ARG A 88 -1.67 8.86 -14.03
CA ARG A 88 -2.24 8.35 -12.78
C ARG A 88 -1.41 8.59 -11.53
N PHE A 89 -0.12 8.91 -11.66
CA PHE A 89 0.77 8.95 -10.50
C PHE A 89 1.60 10.22 -10.39
N THR A 90 2.14 10.74 -11.50
CA THR A 90 3.19 11.77 -11.45
C THR A 90 2.76 13.14 -11.96
N ALA A 91 1.79 13.21 -12.88
CA ALA A 91 1.30 14.45 -13.48
C ALA A 91 -0.23 14.57 -13.41
N THR A 92 -0.83 14.05 -12.34
CA THR A 92 -2.28 13.83 -12.24
C THR A 92 -3.10 15.12 -12.41
N ASN A 93 -2.58 16.28 -12.01
CA ASN A 93 -3.21 17.58 -12.15
C ASN A 93 -3.40 18.03 -13.61
N PHE A 94 -2.60 17.50 -14.56
CA PHE A 94 -2.74 17.79 -15.99
C PHE A 94 -3.86 16.97 -16.63
N TYR A 95 -4.12 15.76 -16.13
CA TYR A 95 -5.06 14.81 -16.73
C TYR A 95 -6.42 14.83 -16.06
N GLN A 96 -6.46 15.10 -14.76
CA GLN A 96 -7.68 15.29 -13.99
C GLN A 96 -8.68 14.12 -14.10
N LEU A 97 -8.16 12.89 -14.09
CA LEU A 97 -8.97 11.67 -14.23
C LEU A 97 -9.90 11.40 -13.03
N TRP A 98 -9.73 12.12 -11.92
CA TRP A 98 -10.63 12.15 -10.77
C TRP A 98 -10.68 13.58 -10.20
N PRO A 99 -11.75 13.97 -9.45
CA PRO A 99 -11.95 15.36 -9.05
C PRO A 99 -10.79 16.00 -8.29
N GLN A 100 -10.14 15.25 -7.39
CA GLN A 100 -9.07 15.75 -6.53
C GLN A 100 -7.71 15.84 -7.23
N ALA A 101 -7.55 15.23 -8.41
CA ALA A 101 -6.27 15.18 -9.13
C ALA A 101 -5.70 16.58 -9.41
N VAL A 102 -6.57 17.58 -9.62
CA VAL A 102 -6.20 18.98 -9.85
C VAL A 102 -5.36 19.57 -8.70
N LEU A 103 -5.46 19.00 -7.50
CA LEU A 103 -4.74 19.44 -6.31
C LEU A 103 -3.29 18.96 -6.26
N HIS A 104 -2.87 18.09 -7.18
CA HIS A 104 -1.53 17.49 -7.15
C HIS A 104 -0.44 18.52 -7.46
N THR A 105 0.41 18.80 -6.48
CA THR A 105 1.47 19.81 -6.58
C THR A 105 2.83 19.35 -6.06
N GLN A 106 2.88 18.22 -5.34
CA GLN A 106 4.08 17.78 -4.62
C GLN A 106 5.05 16.93 -5.44
N TRP A 107 4.76 16.65 -6.71
CA TRP A 107 5.76 16.02 -7.58
C TRP A 107 7.01 16.91 -7.71
N PRO A 108 8.22 16.37 -7.45
CA PRO A 108 9.46 17.13 -7.52
C PRO A 108 9.75 17.66 -8.94
N GLY A 109 10.28 18.88 -9.02
CA GLY A 109 10.64 19.54 -10.28
C GLY A 109 10.30 21.03 -10.27
N THR A 110 11.08 21.82 -11.01
CA THR A 110 10.92 23.28 -11.08
C THR A 110 10.11 23.75 -12.29
N ASN A 111 10.04 22.95 -13.36
CA ASN A 111 9.30 23.30 -14.57
C ASN A 111 7.82 22.91 -14.44
N ASN A 112 6.98 23.85 -14.05
CA ASN A 112 5.56 23.62 -13.82
C ASN A 112 4.74 23.22 -15.08
N THR A 113 5.31 23.23 -16.29
CA THR A 113 4.61 22.78 -17.50
C THR A 113 4.96 21.34 -17.91
N THR A 114 6.09 20.82 -17.41
CA THR A 114 6.60 19.47 -17.76
C THR A 114 6.84 18.57 -16.56
N LYS A 115 6.86 19.08 -15.32
CA LYS A 115 7.17 18.29 -14.13
C LYS A 115 6.26 17.06 -14.03
N GLY A 116 6.86 15.89 -13.81
CA GLY A 116 6.13 14.64 -13.68
C GLY A 116 5.65 14.04 -15.00
N ARG A 117 6.05 14.58 -16.15
CA ARG A 117 5.68 14.09 -17.49
C ARG A 117 6.87 13.46 -18.20
N LYS A 118 6.62 12.58 -19.17
CA LYS A 118 7.68 11.99 -20.00
C LYS A 118 8.62 13.05 -20.57
N GLY A 119 9.92 12.85 -20.40
CA GLY A 119 10.97 13.81 -20.80
C GLY A 119 11.36 14.79 -19.69
N ASP A 120 10.63 14.86 -18.58
CA ASP A 120 11.14 15.46 -17.34
C ASP A 120 12.16 14.50 -16.69
N PRO A 121 13.40 14.94 -16.38
CA PRO A 121 14.43 14.04 -15.86
C PRO A 121 14.03 13.28 -14.60
N ILE A 122 13.18 13.88 -13.75
CA ILE A 122 12.74 13.27 -12.51
C ILE A 122 11.68 12.19 -12.77
N PHE A 123 10.73 12.46 -13.69
CA PHE A 123 9.83 11.43 -14.19
C PHE A 123 10.60 10.28 -14.85
N ASP A 124 11.53 10.58 -15.75
CA ASP A 124 12.28 9.56 -16.50
C ASP A 124 13.10 8.68 -15.55
N ALA A 125 13.73 9.26 -14.52
CA ALA A 125 14.41 8.51 -13.47
C ALA A 125 13.46 7.62 -12.67
N PHE A 126 12.26 8.11 -12.32
CA PHE A 126 11.25 7.30 -11.65
C PHE A 126 10.77 6.16 -12.53
N TYR A 127 10.39 6.42 -13.77
CA TYR A 127 9.90 5.41 -14.70
C TYR A 127 10.96 4.34 -15.00
N ALA A 128 12.24 4.72 -15.11
CA ALA A 128 13.35 3.79 -15.25
C ALA A 128 13.55 2.85 -14.04
N SER A 129 13.02 3.22 -12.86
CA SER A 129 13.03 2.36 -11.66
C SER A 129 11.86 1.37 -11.60
N LEU A 130 10.85 1.53 -12.47
CA LEU A 130 9.70 0.64 -12.53
C LEU A 130 10.05 -0.63 -13.31
N VAL A 131 9.46 -1.75 -12.89
CA VAL A 131 9.72 -3.08 -13.45
C VAL A 131 8.43 -3.86 -13.67
N GLN A 132 8.53 -4.94 -14.43
CA GLN A 132 7.42 -5.86 -14.67
C GLN A 132 6.82 -6.45 -13.39
N PHE A 133 5.54 -6.77 -13.40
CA PHE A 133 4.80 -7.31 -12.27
C PHE A 133 3.91 -8.48 -12.65
N VAL A 134 3.65 -9.38 -11.70
CA VAL A 134 2.76 -10.53 -11.88
C VAL A 134 1.33 -10.07 -12.20
N ALA A 135 0.77 -10.58 -13.31
CA ALA A 135 -0.51 -10.13 -13.82
C ALA A 135 -1.72 -10.64 -13.04
N ASN A 136 -1.61 -11.78 -12.38
CA ASN A 136 -2.69 -12.42 -11.64
C ASN A 136 -2.60 -12.09 -10.15
N GLU A 137 -3.63 -11.40 -9.64
CA GLU A 137 -3.69 -10.92 -8.25
C GLU A 137 -3.77 -12.06 -7.22
N THR A 138 -4.52 -13.11 -7.50
CA THR A 138 -4.57 -14.32 -6.66
C THR A 138 -3.19 -14.95 -6.52
N SER A 139 -2.47 -15.12 -7.63
CA SER A 139 -1.13 -15.73 -7.64
C SER A 139 -0.11 -14.90 -6.85
N VAL A 140 -0.09 -13.57 -7.02
CA VAL A 140 0.84 -12.72 -6.25
C VAL A 140 0.49 -12.69 -4.77
N GLN A 141 -0.80 -12.68 -4.41
CA GLN A 141 -1.25 -12.73 -3.01
C GLN A 141 -0.83 -14.03 -2.32
N ILE A 142 -0.97 -15.19 -2.98
CA ILE A 142 -0.52 -16.49 -2.43
C ILE A 142 1.00 -16.47 -2.19
N MET A 143 1.77 -16.00 -3.17
CA MET A 143 3.23 -15.93 -3.04
C MET A 143 3.66 -14.96 -1.93
N MET A 144 3.03 -13.79 -1.84
CA MET A 144 3.33 -12.79 -0.83
C MET A 144 2.92 -13.23 0.58
N GLN A 145 1.77 -13.88 0.75
CA GLN A 145 1.39 -14.44 2.05
C GLN A 145 2.46 -15.44 2.51
N LYS A 146 2.81 -16.41 1.66
CA LYS A 146 3.81 -17.45 2.00
C LYS A 146 5.18 -16.86 2.31
N ALA A 147 5.68 -15.95 1.48
CA ALA A 147 7.00 -15.35 1.66
C ALA A 147 7.04 -14.39 2.86
N GLY A 148 5.99 -13.58 3.05
CA GLY A 148 5.86 -12.66 4.16
C GLY A 148 5.76 -13.37 5.51
N THR A 149 4.99 -14.45 5.61
CA THR A 149 4.94 -15.25 6.84
C THR A 149 6.28 -15.93 7.12
N ALA A 150 6.98 -16.41 6.08
CA ALA A 150 8.31 -17.01 6.25
C ALA A 150 9.36 -15.99 6.72
N LEU A 151 9.24 -14.72 6.30
CA LEU A 151 10.07 -13.64 6.83
C LEU A 151 9.79 -13.40 8.31
N LEU A 152 8.51 -13.24 8.71
CA LEU A 152 8.14 -13.07 10.12
C LEU A 152 8.57 -14.27 10.99
N ASP A 153 8.41 -15.50 10.49
CA ASP A 153 8.86 -16.70 11.20
C ASP A 153 10.39 -16.70 11.44
N LYS A 154 11.15 -15.98 10.60
CA LYS A 154 12.61 -15.86 10.71
C LYS A 154 13.05 -14.71 11.62
N ILE A 155 12.41 -13.55 11.52
CA ILE A 155 12.85 -12.31 12.22
C ILE A 155 12.06 -12.01 13.49
N GLY A 156 10.94 -12.70 13.69
CA GLY A 156 10.02 -12.46 14.80
C GLY A 156 9.01 -11.35 14.50
N ALA A 157 8.57 -10.68 15.55
CA ALA A 157 7.49 -9.71 15.48
C ALA A 157 7.94 -8.41 14.78
N ALA A 158 7.07 -7.83 13.94
CA ALA A 158 7.37 -6.63 13.17
C ALA A 158 6.13 -5.77 12.89
N ILE A 159 6.38 -4.54 12.45
CA ILE A 159 5.36 -3.63 11.89
C ILE A 159 5.41 -3.72 10.37
N LEU A 160 4.26 -3.88 9.73
CA LEU A 160 4.16 -3.92 8.25
C LEU A 160 3.81 -2.52 7.74
N LEU A 161 4.67 -1.94 6.91
CA LEU A 161 4.38 -0.71 6.18
C LEU A 161 4.17 -1.05 4.71
N THR A 162 2.93 -0.87 4.24
CA THR A 162 2.48 -1.27 2.90
C THR A 162 2.09 -0.05 2.08
N HIS A 163 2.28 -0.13 0.77
CA HIS A 163 1.81 0.88 -0.19
C HIS A 163 1.03 0.24 -1.33
N SER A 164 -0.11 0.84 -1.69
CA SER A 164 -0.86 0.48 -2.90
C SER A 164 -1.27 -0.99 -2.92
N GLN A 165 -0.95 -1.72 -4.00
CA GLN A 165 -1.16 -3.17 -4.16
C GLN A 165 -0.80 -3.99 -2.91
N SER A 166 0.23 -3.60 -2.18
CA SER A 166 0.69 -4.37 -1.01
C SER A 166 -0.19 -4.24 0.23
N GLY A 167 -1.19 -3.36 0.23
CA GLY A 167 -2.21 -3.32 1.28
C GLY A 167 -2.84 -4.70 1.48
N SER A 168 -3.22 -5.38 0.39
CA SER A 168 -3.78 -6.74 0.44
C SER A 168 -2.82 -7.76 1.05
N PHE A 169 -1.51 -7.60 0.83
CA PHE A 169 -0.50 -8.49 1.40
C PHE A 169 -0.37 -8.29 2.91
N GLY A 170 -0.47 -7.05 3.39
CA GLY A 170 -0.48 -6.75 4.83
C GLY A 170 -1.59 -7.50 5.56
N TRP A 171 -2.81 -7.47 5.01
CA TRP A 171 -3.96 -8.18 5.58
C TRP A 171 -3.72 -9.70 5.64
N LEU A 172 -3.22 -10.28 4.55
CA LEU A 172 -2.99 -11.73 4.42
C LEU A 172 -1.86 -12.25 5.31
N ILE A 173 -0.79 -11.48 5.44
CA ILE A 173 0.34 -11.82 6.32
C ILE A 173 -0.10 -11.75 7.78
N ALA A 174 -0.86 -10.71 8.14
CA ALA A 174 -1.42 -10.54 9.47
C ALA A 174 -2.43 -11.63 9.83
N ASP A 175 -3.33 -11.99 8.92
CA ASP A 175 -4.29 -13.07 9.12
C ASP A 175 -3.59 -14.41 9.42
N ALA A 176 -2.49 -14.68 8.72
CA ALA A 176 -1.71 -15.91 8.88
C ALA A 176 -0.74 -15.89 10.07
N ARG A 177 -0.32 -14.71 10.56
CA ARG A 177 0.61 -14.53 11.70
C ARG A 177 0.18 -13.39 12.62
N PRO A 178 -1.02 -13.49 13.24
CA PRO A 178 -1.61 -12.39 13.99
C PRO A 178 -0.79 -12.00 15.23
N ASN A 179 -0.03 -12.94 15.81
CA ASN A 179 0.81 -12.69 16.97
C ASN A 179 2.16 -12.03 16.65
N LEU A 180 2.60 -12.09 15.40
CA LEU A 180 3.88 -11.52 14.94
C LEU A 180 3.71 -10.14 14.28
N VAL A 181 2.53 -9.83 13.74
CA VAL A 181 2.26 -8.49 13.21
C VAL A 181 1.83 -7.56 14.34
N LYS A 182 2.62 -6.52 14.61
CA LYS A 182 2.40 -5.58 15.72
C LYS A 182 1.61 -4.34 15.33
N ALA A 183 1.66 -3.97 14.05
CA ALA A 183 0.76 -3.00 13.45
C ALA A 183 0.83 -3.12 11.93
N ILE A 184 -0.18 -2.56 11.26
CA ILE A 184 -0.19 -2.37 9.81
C ILE A 184 -0.35 -0.87 9.53
N VAL A 185 0.65 -0.29 8.86
CA VAL A 185 0.61 1.07 8.32
C VAL A 185 0.37 0.96 6.82
N ALA A 186 -0.88 1.11 6.41
CA ALA A 186 -1.33 0.95 5.03
C ALA A 186 -1.48 2.31 4.35
N ILE A 187 -0.57 2.60 3.43
CA ILE A 187 -0.49 3.85 2.69
C ILE A 187 -1.24 3.64 1.40
N GLU A 188 -2.42 4.23 1.31
CA GLU A 188 -3.30 4.12 0.15
C GLU A 188 -3.44 2.66 -0.32
N PRO A 189 -3.97 1.76 0.53
CA PRO A 189 -4.03 0.34 0.23
C PRO A 189 -4.97 0.05 -0.94
N LYS A 190 -4.60 -0.94 -1.76
CA LYS A 190 -5.45 -1.39 -2.86
C LYS A 190 -6.85 -1.75 -2.36
N GLY A 191 -7.83 -1.15 -3.01
CA GLY A 191 -9.25 -1.28 -2.72
C GLY A 191 -10.07 -0.65 -3.85
N PRO A 192 -11.33 -0.25 -3.57
CA PRO A 192 -12.09 -0.55 -2.36
C PRO A 192 -12.46 -2.05 -2.28
N PRO A 193 -13.14 -2.49 -1.20
CA PRO A 193 -13.62 -3.85 -1.09
C PRO A 193 -14.54 -4.27 -2.25
N PHE A 194 -14.45 -5.55 -2.65
CA PHE A 194 -15.28 -6.23 -3.67
C PHE A 194 -15.27 -5.69 -5.11
N ARG A 195 -14.64 -4.54 -5.40
CA ARG A 195 -14.57 -3.98 -6.75
C ARG A 195 -13.38 -3.05 -6.96
N GLU A 196 -12.94 -2.94 -8.20
CA GLU A 196 -12.11 -1.81 -8.62
C GLU A 196 -12.89 -0.49 -8.58
N ALA A 197 -12.17 0.63 -8.48
CA ALA A 197 -12.73 1.97 -8.55
C ALA A 197 -11.83 2.93 -9.33
N VAL A 198 -12.40 4.09 -9.69
CA VAL A 198 -11.78 5.20 -10.45
C VAL A 198 -11.45 4.85 -11.90
N PHE A 199 -10.63 3.84 -12.15
CA PHE A 199 -10.17 3.49 -13.50
C PHE A 199 -10.98 2.37 -14.16
N THR A 200 -11.58 1.50 -13.35
CA THR A 200 -12.54 0.46 -13.77
C THR A 200 -13.53 0.21 -12.63
N ASN A 201 -14.58 -0.58 -12.87
CA ASN A 201 -15.58 -0.96 -11.87
C ASN A 201 -15.78 -2.48 -11.76
N ILE A 202 -14.81 -3.27 -12.25
CA ILE A 202 -14.91 -4.73 -12.29
C ILE A 202 -14.90 -5.31 -10.86
N SER A 203 -15.61 -6.41 -10.66
CA SER A 203 -15.52 -7.18 -9.41
C SER A 203 -14.10 -7.68 -9.19
N SER A 204 -13.60 -7.54 -7.96
CA SER A 204 -12.29 -8.01 -7.51
C SER A 204 -12.34 -8.18 -5.99
N ARG A 205 -11.30 -8.74 -5.35
CA ARG A 205 -11.24 -8.92 -3.89
C ARG A 205 -12.49 -9.60 -3.35
N ALA A 206 -12.76 -10.79 -3.86
CA ALA A 206 -13.97 -11.55 -3.52
C ALA A 206 -14.11 -11.84 -2.02
N TRP A 207 -13.01 -11.75 -1.25
CA TRP A 207 -12.98 -11.93 0.20
C TRP A 207 -13.03 -10.61 0.96
N GLY A 208 -13.61 -9.57 0.37
CA GLY A 208 -13.69 -8.21 0.90
C GLY A 208 -12.44 -7.42 0.57
N LEU A 209 -11.33 -7.68 1.25
CA LEU A 209 -10.08 -6.92 1.11
C LEU A 209 -9.06 -7.58 0.17
N THR A 210 -9.24 -8.86 -0.14
CA THR A 210 -8.26 -9.73 -0.80
C THR A 210 -8.94 -10.64 -1.83
N ASP A 211 -8.16 -11.11 -2.80
CA ASP A 211 -8.61 -12.08 -3.82
C ASP A 211 -8.50 -13.53 -3.32
N ILE A 212 -7.81 -13.75 -2.20
CA ILE A 212 -7.70 -15.04 -1.51
C ILE A 212 -8.29 -14.99 -0.09
N PRO A 213 -8.59 -16.13 0.55
CA PRO A 213 -9.28 -16.16 1.83
C PRO A 213 -8.64 -15.37 2.97
N LEU A 214 -9.50 -14.76 3.79
CA LEU A 214 -9.21 -14.23 5.12
C LEU A 214 -10.04 -15.01 6.16
N THR A 215 -9.63 -14.97 7.42
CA THR A 215 -10.27 -15.71 8.50
C THR A 215 -11.41 -14.90 9.11
N TYR A 216 -12.65 -15.35 8.86
CA TYR A 216 -13.87 -14.72 9.35
C TYR A 216 -14.51 -15.48 10.53
N ASP A 217 -15.23 -14.75 11.38
CA ASP A 217 -16.20 -15.31 12.33
C ASP A 217 -17.56 -14.59 12.21
N PRO A 218 -18.68 -15.31 12.02
CA PRO A 218 -18.77 -16.76 11.76
C PRO A 218 -17.96 -17.22 10.53
N ALA A 219 -17.40 -18.43 10.61
CA ALA A 219 -16.57 -19.00 9.54
C ALA A 219 -17.31 -19.12 8.20
N ILE A 220 -16.55 -19.00 7.12
CA ILE A 220 -17.07 -18.98 5.74
C ILE A 220 -16.32 -20.02 4.90
N ASN A 221 -17.04 -20.71 4.02
CA ASN A 221 -16.47 -21.75 3.17
C ASN A 221 -16.05 -21.18 1.81
N SER A 222 -16.72 -20.12 1.35
CA SER A 222 -16.50 -19.49 0.06
C SER A 222 -16.73 -17.98 0.12
N SER A 223 -16.15 -17.24 -0.82
CA SER A 223 -16.39 -15.80 -0.94
C SER A 223 -17.86 -15.44 -1.16
N SER A 224 -18.66 -16.31 -1.79
CA SER A 224 -20.10 -16.10 -1.97
C SER A 224 -20.91 -16.10 -0.67
N ASP A 225 -20.33 -16.60 0.42
CA ASP A 225 -20.97 -16.52 1.72
C ASP A 225 -20.97 -15.08 2.25
N LEU A 226 -20.07 -14.20 1.77
CA LEU A 226 -20.07 -12.78 2.09
C LEU A 226 -21.15 -12.07 1.26
N LEU A 227 -22.36 -12.02 1.81
CA LEU A 227 -23.42 -11.21 1.24
C LEU A 227 -23.04 -9.73 1.31
N THR A 228 -23.32 -8.99 0.24
CA THR A 228 -22.91 -7.59 0.13
C THR A 228 -24.09 -6.66 -0.12
N ILE A 229 -23.93 -5.42 0.29
CA ILE A 229 -24.86 -4.32 0.05
C ILE A 229 -24.09 -3.09 -0.43
N GLU A 230 -24.66 -2.35 -1.38
CA GLU A 230 -24.10 -1.05 -1.79
C GLU A 230 -24.65 0.06 -0.89
N ILE A 231 -23.73 0.78 -0.25
CA ILE A 231 -24.00 1.98 0.54
C ILE A 231 -23.65 3.19 -0.31
N LEU A 232 -24.68 3.97 -0.67
CA LEU A 232 -24.52 5.15 -1.52
C LEU A 232 -23.71 6.23 -0.82
N SER A 233 -22.74 6.82 -1.53
CA SER A 233 -22.00 7.97 -1.02
C SER A 233 -22.90 9.19 -0.89
N THR A 234 -22.77 9.90 0.24
CA THR A 234 -23.40 11.21 0.47
C THR A 234 -22.45 12.37 0.14
N HIS A 235 -21.22 12.08 -0.27
CA HIS A 235 -20.20 13.05 -0.63
C HIS A 235 -19.92 13.03 -2.13
N GLU A 236 -20.00 14.19 -2.78
CA GLU A 236 -19.89 14.36 -4.24
C GLU A 236 -18.57 13.80 -4.81
N ASN A 237 -17.46 13.93 -4.08
CA ASN A 237 -16.13 13.50 -4.53
C ASN A 237 -15.69 12.15 -3.94
N ARG A 238 -16.64 11.29 -3.55
CA ARG A 238 -16.38 9.95 -3.01
C ARG A 238 -17.28 8.92 -3.67
N THR A 239 -16.76 7.72 -3.88
CA THR A 239 -17.54 6.60 -4.41
C THR A 239 -18.43 5.98 -3.34
N SER A 240 -19.53 5.36 -3.77
CA SER A 240 -20.32 4.44 -2.94
C SER A 240 -19.47 3.25 -2.49
N CYS A 241 -19.83 2.60 -1.39
CA CYS A 241 -19.10 1.46 -0.86
C CYS A 241 -19.88 0.18 -1.05
N ILE A 242 -19.21 -0.92 -1.40
CA ILE A 242 -19.78 -2.27 -1.27
C ILE A 242 -19.30 -2.82 0.06
N LEU A 243 -20.23 -3.03 0.99
CA LEU A 243 -19.97 -3.53 2.35
C LEU A 243 -20.67 -4.86 2.58
N GLN A 244 -20.43 -5.51 3.72
CA GLN A 244 -21.15 -6.72 4.09
C GLN A 244 -22.61 -6.37 4.40
N GLN A 245 -23.54 -7.25 3.99
CA GLN A 245 -24.92 -7.19 4.48
C GLN A 245 -24.97 -7.68 5.93
N GLU A 246 -25.79 -7.03 6.77
CA GLU A 246 -25.94 -7.44 8.18
C GLU A 246 -26.73 -8.77 8.33
N PRO A 247 -26.36 -9.63 9.29
CA PRO A 247 -25.25 -9.47 10.23
C PRO A 247 -23.88 -9.64 9.56
N SER A 248 -22.98 -8.68 9.78
CA SER A 248 -21.62 -8.73 9.25
C SER A 248 -20.79 -9.84 9.93
N ARG A 249 -19.67 -10.21 9.29
CA ARG A 249 -18.68 -11.12 9.83
C ARG A 249 -17.41 -10.38 10.22
N ASN A 250 -16.79 -10.83 11.31
CA ASN A 250 -15.57 -10.25 11.86
C ASN A 250 -14.31 -10.87 11.26
N LEU A 251 -13.28 -10.08 11.01
CA LEU A 251 -11.95 -10.53 10.63
C LEU A 251 -11.12 -10.85 11.88
N ILE A 252 -11.37 -12.02 12.47
CA ILE A 252 -10.93 -12.34 13.84
C ILE A 252 -9.42 -12.34 14.06
N GLN A 253 -8.62 -12.53 13.02
CA GLN A 253 -7.16 -12.47 13.15
C GLN A 253 -6.60 -11.04 13.13
N LEU A 254 -7.41 -10.06 12.70
CA LEU A 254 -6.98 -8.67 12.58
C LEU A 254 -7.50 -7.79 13.72
N VAL A 255 -8.52 -8.22 14.49
CA VAL A 255 -9.21 -7.37 15.48
C VAL A 255 -8.29 -6.80 16.57
N ASN A 256 -7.20 -7.49 16.90
CA ASN A 256 -6.25 -7.08 17.94
C ASN A 256 -5.01 -6.36 17.39
N ILE A 257 -4.93 -6.13 16.07
CA ILE A 257 -3.79 -5.48 15.43
C ILE A 257 -4.15 -4.01 15.19
N PRO A 258 -3.35 -3.05 15.70
CA PRO A 258 -3.48 -1.65 15.32
C PRO A 258 -3.31 -1.48 13.82
N VAL A 259 -4.32 -0.88 13.16
CA VAL A 259 -4.27 -0.57 11.72
C VAL A 259 -4.38 0.94 11.51
N LEU A 260 -3.49 1.47 10.70
CA LEU A 260 -3.60 2.79 10.09
C LEU A 260 -3.87 2.63 8.59
N ILE A 261 -4.90 3.30 8.11
CA ILE A 261 -5.00 3.68 6.69
C ILE A 261 -4.67 5.16 6.58
N GLU A 262 -3.75 5.49 5.68
CA GLU A 262 -3.41 6.87 5.36
C GLU A 262 -3.72 7.14 3.88
N THR A 263 -4.28 8.32 3.61
CA THR A 263 -4.61 8.78 2.26
C THR A 263 -4.22 10.24 2.05
N SER A 264 -3.66 10.50 0.87
CA SER A 264 -3.30 11.84 0.41
C SER A 264 -4.45 12.53 -0.32
N GLN A 265 -4.46 13.86 -0.24
CA GLN A 265 -5.55 14.69 -0.74
C GLN A 265 -5.80 14.57 -2.25
N ALA A 266 -4.73 14.55 -3.06
CA ALA A 266 -4.85 14.58 -4.52
C ALA A 266 -4.81 13.18 -5.17
N SER A 267 -4.61 12.12 -4.39
CA SER A 267 -4.63 10.76 -4.90
C SER A 267 -6.02 10.29 -5.29
N TYR A 268 -6.09 9.37 -6.24
CA TYR A 268 -7.33 8.67 -6.59
C TYR A 268 -7.87 7.84 -5.42
N HIS A 269 -7.05 7.51 -4.42
CA HIS A 269 -7.47 6.86 -3.18
C HIS A 269 -8.37 7.74 -2.32
N ALA A 270 -8.29 9.08 -2.44
CA ALA A 270 -9.19 10.01 -1.74
C ALA A 270 -10.67 9.77 -2.07
N ILE A 271 -10.93 9.13 -3.22
CA ILE A 271 -12.26 8.75 -3.71
C ILE A 271 -12.86 7.58 -2.93
N TYR A 272 -12.05 6.63 -2.44
CA TYR A 272 -12.57 5.32 -2.01
C TYR A 272 -11.98 4.71 -0.74
N ASP A 273 -10.86 5.21 -0.21
CA ASP A 273 -10.22 4.56 0.95
C ASP A 273 -11.11 4.55 2.19
N HIS A 274 -12.10 5.46 2.29
CA HIS A 274 -13.13 5.41 3.32
C HIS A 274 -13.93 4.11 3.28
N CYS A 275 -14.16 3.51 2.10
CA CYS A 275 -14.83 2.22 1.98
C CYS A 275 -14.00 1.08 2.58
N THR A 276 -12.68 1.11 2.43
CA THR A 276 -11.77 0.14 3.04
C THR A 276 -11.80 0.27 4.56
N VAL A 277 -11.79 1.51 5.07
CA VAL A 277 -11.92 1.82 6.50
C VAL A 277 -13.26 1.33 7.05
N ASP A 278 -14.36 1.64 6.37
CA ASP A 278 -15.71 1.26 6.81
C ASP A 278 -15.88 -0.26 6.84
N PHE A 279 -15.34 -0.98 5.84
CA PHE A 279 -15.34 -2.44 5.82
C PHE A 279 -14.53 -3.04 6.99
N LEU A 280 -13.34 -2.53 7.25
CA LEU A 280 -12.50 -2.98 8.38
C LEU A 280 -13.21 -2.78 9.71
N ARG A 281 -13.82 -1.60 9.92
CA ARG A 281 -14.62 -1.31 11.13
C ARG A 281 -15.83 -2.21 11.25
N GLN A 282 -16.55 -2.43 10.16
CA GLN A 282 -17.69 -3.35 10.11
C GLN A 282 -17.28 -4.80 10.44
N ALA A 283 -16.05 -5.19 10.07
CA ALA A 283 -15.46 -6.49 10.37
C ALA A 283 -14.74 -6.54 11.74
N GLY A 284 -14.99 -5.58 12.63
CA GLY A 284 -14.47 -5.57 14.00
C GLY A 284 -13.01 -5.14 14.15
N VAL A 285 -12.35 -4.66 13.10
CA VAL A 285 -10.96 -4.19 13.15
C VAL A 285 -10.91 -2.73 13.61
N LYS A 286 -10.08 -2.46 14.62
CA LYS A 286 -9.79 -1.08 15.05
C LYS A 286 -8.85 -0.42 14.04
N VAL A 287 -9.40 0.45 13.20
CA VAL A 287 -8.66 1.20 12.19
C VAL A 287 -8.73 2.72 12.41
N ASP A 288 -7.56 3.32 12.53
CA ASP A 288 -7.36 4.76 12.43
C ASP A 288 -7.29 5.15 10.94
N PHE A 289 -7.86 6.30 10.61
CA PHE A 289 -7.85 6.83 9.26
C PHE A 289 -7.25 8.23 9.27
N ILE A 290 -6.08 8.38 8.66
CA ILE A 290 -5.42 9.67 8.49
C ILE A 290 -5.63 10.16 7.07
N ARG A 291 -6.16 11.37 6.97
CA ARG A 291 -6.13 12.17 5.75
C ARG A 291 -5.05 13.23 5.92
N LEU A 292 -4.10 13.31 5.00
CA LEU A 292 -2.97 14.24 5.13
C LEU A 292 -3.39 15.70 5.23
N GLU A 293 -4.51 16.07 4.59
CA GLU A 293 -5.07 17.41 4.67
C GLU A 293 -5.44 17.84 6.09
N ASP A 294 -5.79 16.89 6.98
CA ASP A 294 -6.13 17.15 8.39
C ASP A 294 -4.88 17.50 9.22
N PHE A 295 -3.68 17.17 8.70
CA PHE A 295 -2.38 17.48 9.30
C PHE A 295 -1.67 18.66 8.61
N GLY A 296 -2.39 19.41 7.77
CA GLY A 296 -1.83 20.53 7.03
C GLY A 296 -0.78 20.12 5.99
N ILE A 297 -0.91 18.90 5.45
CA ILE A 297 -0.08 18.36 4.37
C ILE A 297 -0.96 18.26 3.12
N TYR A 298 -0.66 19.07 2.11
CA TYR A 298 -1.52 19.25 0.93
C TYR A 298 -0.79 18.96 -0.38
N GLY A 299 -1.59 18.58 -1.38
CA GLY A 299 -1.18 18.43 -2.77
C GLY A 299 -0.36 17.18 -3.09
N ASN A 300 -0.34 16.21 -2.18
CA ASN A 300 0.25 14.91 -2.40
C ASN A 300 -0.65 14.03 -3.26
N GLY A 301 -0.02 13.29 -4.19
CA GLY A 301 -0.65 12.21 -4.93
C GLY A 301 -0.25 10.84 -4.37
N HIS A 302 -0.49 9.79 -5.15
CA HIS A 302 -0.27 8.40 -4.70
C HIS A 302 1.19 8.06 -4.37
N MET A 303 2.15 8.77 -4.97
CA MET A 303 3.58 8.53 -4.83
C MET A 303 4.23 9.34 -3.71
N GLN A 304 3.48 9.57 -2.65
CA GLN A 304 3.84 10.45 -1.52
C GLN A 304 5.22 10.19 -0.88
N MET A 305 5.75 8.95 -0.90
CA MET A 305 7.08 8.65 -0.37
C MET A 305 8.24 9.24 -1.19
N ILE A 306 7.99 9.61 -2.44
CA ILE A 306 8.97 10.24 -3.34
C ILE A 306 8.65 11.70 -3.68
N GLU A 307 7.56 12.24 -3.15
CA GLU A 307 7.15 13.64 -3.35
C GLU A 307 7.92 14.63 -2.46
N MET A 308 7.83 15.93 -2.75
CA MET A 308 8.69 16.97 -2.16
C MET A 308 8.65 17.04 -0.64
N ASN A 309 7.47 16.81 -0.05
CA ASN A 309 7.23 16.86 1.40
C ASN A 309 7.19 15.45 2.05
N ASN A 310 7.75 14.42 1.39
CA ASN A 310 7.72 13.02 1.85
C ASN A 310 8.14 12.81 3.32
N LEU A 311 9.11 13.59 3.84
CA LEU A 311 9.57 13.44 5.22
C LEU A 311 8.57 13.97 6.26
N ARG A 312 7.73 14.94 5.91
CA ARG A 312 6.62 15.39 6.79
C ARG A 312 5.58 14.29 6.95
N ILE A 313 5.34 13.53 5.89
CA ILE A 313 4.43 12.39 5.91
C ILE A 313 5.04 11.25 6.73
N ALA A 314 6.32 10.93 6.50
CA ALA A 314 7.01 9.90 7.29
C ALA A 314 6.97 10.21 8.80
N GLU A 315 7.04 11.49 9.18
CA GLU A 315 6.85 11.95 10.56
C GLU A 315 5.44 11.65 11.09
N VAL A 316 4.38 11.95 10.34
CA VAL A 316 2.99 11.62 10.74
C VAL A 316 2.84 10.12 10.98
N LEU A 317 3.36 9.30 10.06
CA LEU A 317 3.32 7.83 10.20
C LEU A 317 4.12 7.36 11.43
N HIS A 318 5.31 7.91 11.64
CA HIS A 318 6.13 7.59 12.81
C HIS A 318 5.43 7.94 14.13
N GLN A 319 4.84 9.13 14.23
CA GLN A 319 4.12 9.54 15.43
C GLN A 319 2.91 8.64 15.72
N TRP A 320 2.22 8.18 14.67
CA TRP A 320 1.16 7.19 14.84
C TRP A 320 1.70 5.86 15.37
N ILE A 321 2.83 5.38 14.85
CA ILE A 321 3.47 4.13 15.32
C ILE A 321 3.84 4.26 16.81
N ILE A 322 4.54 5.33 17.21
CA ILE A 322 4.96 5.54 18.61
C ILE A 322 3.78 5.57 19.57
N LYS A 323 2.65 6.14 19.14
CA LYS A 323 1.44 6.26 19.96
C LYS A 323 0.68 4.94 20.11
N ASN A 324 0.76 4.03 19.13
CA ASN A 324 -0.15 2.87 19.06
C ASN A 324 0.54 1.52 19.19
N VAL A 325 1.87 1.45 19.13
CA VAL A 325 2.63 0.21 19.22
C VAL A 325 3.51 0.25 20.48
N HIS A 326 3.27 -0.70 21.40
CA HIS A 326 3.92 -0.78 22.70
C HIS A 326 4.41 -2.20 23.00
#